data_AF-A0A0K6GF34-F1
#
_entry.id   AF-A0A0K6GF34-F1
#
_cell.length_a   1.000
_cell.length_b   1.000
_cell.length_c   1.000
_cell.angle_alpha   90.00
_cell.angle_beta   90.00
_cell.angle_gamma   90.00
#
_symmetry.space_group_name_H-M   'P 1'
#
loop_
_entity.id
_entity.type
_entity.pdbx_description
1 polymer ?
#
loop_
_entity_poly.entity_id
_entity_poly.type
_entity_poly.pdbx_seq_one_letter_code
_entity_poly.pdbx_strand_id
1 'polypeptide(L)'
;MLRYLITLIIAAFLFFTTSAGPTEPADTLSGTFNLMTMGVDGTPGGRGQSDADKKDKTMYIAMVITLSNYAIVHVQEDFNYHETLYQYSNYRYRTETSGIFPSGSGLNTLSKYNWTDFKRVKWDLCSKGCLGQQGFTFMRVQIDRGVYIDMINLDTNAGAESSNQVARRSNIKQVSNFINTNSVGNAVIVFGNTNSLYTSSQDNIRLFNTENQLIDAWVQSVGGEVPTAGTKPLICPKGIPASTNCEVIDKVLYRGSPLINLNSLRFIYDTSRFLSPEGKLLTERNPVRVEFAWNLRAGIQQSDLYGGPYGTWFNDLPQIPSSPRVSSITIRGAARLDGISINLISGQNFTHGGSGGAPSQLILSPEEYIVSVEVCWGQRNGHTRNFYARATTNKNHYVEAGTSTKDCMVATAPKGYGVVGTYGQDGNEMDQLGFIYIQQ
;
A
#
# COMPACT_ATOMS: atom_id res chain seq x y z
N MET A 1 73.21 0.07 -62.03
CA MET A 1 72.98 0.23 -60.58
C MET A 1 71.51 0.54 -60.33
N LEU A 2 70.96 0.01 -59.23
CA LEU A 2 69.67 0.31 -58.58
C LEU A 2 68.40 -0.09 -59.34
N ARG A 3 67.88 -1.32 -59.13
CA ARG A 3 67.00 -1.82 -58.04
C ARG A 3 65.53 -1.33 -58.17
N TYR A 4 64.72 -2.19 -58.78
CA TYR A 4 63.26 -2.21 -58.67
C TYR A 4 62.87 -2.71 -57.26
N LEU A 5 62.06 -1.94 -56.54
CA LEU A 5 61.46 -2.36 -55.26
C LEU A 5 59.99 -2.74 -55.55
N ILE A 6 59.67 -4.02 -55.37
CA ILE A 6 58.31 -4.55 -55.38
C ILE A 6 57.82 -4.50 -53.94
N THR A 7 56.75 -3.74 -53.67
CA THR A 7 56.10 -3.70 -52.36
C THR A 7 54.83 -4.56 -52.41
N LEU A 8 54.87 -5.72 -51.72
CA LEU A 8 53.69 -6.55 -51.47
C LEU A 8 52.76 -5.84 -50.48
N ILE A 9 51.48 -5.70 -50.82
CA ILE A 9 50.41 -5.30 -49.89
C ILE A 9 49.76 -6.60 -49.37
N ILE A 10 49.94 -6.88 -48.08
CA ILE A 10 49.26 -7.96 -47.36
C ILE A 10 47.94 -7.39 -46.82
N ALA A 11 46.81 -7.88 -47.31
CA ALA A 11 45.49 -7.57 -46.76
C ALA A 11 45.22 -8.47 -45.54
N ALA A 12 45.26 -7.89 -44.34
CA ALA A 12 44.86 -8.58 -43.11
C ALA A 12 43.34 -8.43 -42.91
N PHE A 13 42.61 -9.56 -42.95
CA PHE A 13 41.20 -9.62 -42.54
C PHE A 13 41.10 -9.54 -41.02
N LEU A 14 40.63 -8.40 -40.51
CA LEU A 14 40.22 -8.24 -39.11
C LEU A 14 38.82 -8.83 -38.93
N PHE A 15 38.74 -9.98 -38.26
CA PHE A 15 37.48 -10.49 -37.72
C PHE A 15 37.05 -9.58 -36.56
N PHE A 16 35.98 -8.81 -36.75
CA PHE A 16 35.32 -8.10 -35.66
C PHE A 16 34.53 -9.12 -34.83
N THR A 17 35.09 -9.57 -33.72
CA THR A 17 34.32 -10.23 -32.66
C THR A 17 33.49 -9.17 -31.95
N THR A 18 32.18 -9.15 -32.16
CA THR A 18 31.25 -8.36 -31.35
C THR A 18 31.29 -8.88 -29.92
N SER A 19 32.04 -8.23 -29.03
CA SER A 19 31.91 -8.50 -27.60
C SER A 19 30.52 -8.04 -27.18
N ALA A 20 29.68 -8.96 -26.71
CA ALA A 20 28.50 -8.61 -25.94
C ALA A 20 28.98 -7.75 -24.76
N GLY A 21 28.63 -6.47 -24.76
CA GLY A 21 28.87 -5.60 -23.61
C GLY A 21 28.17 -6.17 -22.38
N PRO A 22 28.67 -5.89 -21.16
CA PRO A 22 27.96 -6.25 -19.95
C PRO A 22 26.54 -5.66 -20.04
N THR A 23 25.52 -6.52 -19.95
CA THR A 23 24.15 -6.11 -19.69
C THR A 23 24.18 -5.33 -18.39
N GLU A 24 23.97 -4.01 -18.44
CA GLU A 24 23.69 -3.22 -17.25
C GLU A 24 22.55 -3.91 -16.48
N PRO A 25 22.73 -4.20 -15.18
CA PRO A 25 21.61 -4.67 -14.38
C PRO A 25 20.51 -3.61 -14.48
N ALA A 26 19.29 -4.04 -14.83
CA ALA A 26 18.15 -3.14 -14.81
C ALA A 26 18.09 -2.45 -13.44
N ASP A 27 18.16 -1.12 -13.42
CA ASP A 27 18.07 -0.33 -12.19
C ASP A 27 16.86 -0.81 -11.40
N THR A 28 17.12 -1.37 -10.22
CA THR A 28 16.05 -1.88 -9.38
C THR A 28 15.32 -0.67 -8.80
N LEU A 29 14.10 -0.41 -9.29
CA LEU A 29 13.30 0.72 -8.84
C LEU A 29 13.23 0.73 -7.30
N SER A 30 13.58 1.87 -6.72
CA SER A 30 13.72 2.04 -5.28
C SER A 30 13.43 3.49 -4.89
N GLY A 31 13.19 3.70 -3.61
CA GLY A 31 12.96 5.03 -3.09
C GLY A 31 12.89 5.08 -1.58
N THR A 32 12.68 6.28 -1.07
CA THR A 32 12.44 6.54 0.35
C THR A 32 11.20 7.39 0.52
N PHE A 33 10.45 7.17 1.59
CA PHE A 33 9.36 8.04 1.98
C PHE A 33 9.26 8.06 3.51
N ASN A 34 8.52 9.01 4.06
CA ASN A 34 8.24 9.05 5.49
C ASN A 34 6.73 9.12 5.73
N LEU A 35 6.31 8.66 6.89
CA LEU A 35 4.93 8.75 7.34
C LEU A 35 4.84 9.26 8.77
N MET A 36 3.66 9.76 9.12
CA MET A 36 3.34 10.25 10.46
C MET A 36 1.98 9.71 10.91
N THR A 37 1.87 9.30 12.17
CA THR A 37 0.57 9.16 12.85
C THR A 37 0.47 10.14 14.02
N MET A 38 -0.68 10.80 14.17
CA MET A 38 -0.94 11.68 15.30
C MET A 38 -2.43 11.85 15.64
N GLY A 39 -2.74 11.95 16.93
CA GLY A 39 -4.04 12.47 17.38
C GLY A 39 -4.06 14.00 17.32
N VAL A 40 -5.18 14.58 16.88
CA VAL A 40 -5.34 16.04 16.74
C VAL A 40 -6.31 16.69 17.74
N ASP A 41 -6.82 15.93 18.72
CA ASP A 41 -7.74 16.39 19.79
C ASP A 41 -8.94 17.22 19.25
N GLY A 42 -9.54 16.75 18.16
CA GLY A 42 -10.59 17.49 17.46
C GLY A 42 -11.99 17.38 18.07
N THR A 43 -12.13 16.80 19.27
CA THR A 43 -13.41 16.70 20.00
C THR A 43 -13.86 18.07 20.52
N PRO A 44 -15.16 18.42 20.48
CA PRO A 44 -15.64 19.69 21.02
C PRO A 44 -15.62 19.69 22.57
N GLY A 45 -15.35 20.85 23.19
CA GLY A 45 -15.51 21.03 24.65
C GLY A 45 -14.56 20.22 25.55
N GLY A 46 -13.36 19.87 25.07
CA GLY A 46 -12.35 19.13 25.85
C GLY A 46 -11.82 19.87 27.09
N ARG A 47 -11.06 19.17 27.95
CA ARG A 47 -10.55 19.58 29.29
C ARG A 47 -10.10 21.06 29.38
N GLY A 48 -11.03 21.97 29.69
CA GLY A 48 -10.73 23.38 29.95
C GLY A 48 -10.18 24.18 28.76
N GLN A 49 -10.35 23.69 27.52
CA GLN A 49 -9.95 24.41 26.31
C GLN A 49 -11.18 24.97 25.61
N SER A 50 -11.11 26.22 25.18
CA SER A 50 -12.16 26.81 24.35
C SER A 50 -12.09 26.27 22.92
N ASP A 51 -13.18 26.41 22.15
CA ASP A 51 -13.18 26.04 20.74
C ASP A 51 -12.18 26.88 19.92
N ALA A 52 -11.93 28.13 20.33
CA ALA A 52 -10.90 28.97 19.73
C ALA A 52 -9.49 28.37 19.94
N ASP A 53 -9.17 27.94 21.17
CA ASP A 53 -7.87 27.31 21.47
C ASP A 53 -7.65 26.04 20.64
N LYS A 54 -8.70 25.22 20.48
CA LYS A 54 -8.63 23.99 19.67
C LYS A 54 -8.43 24.32 18.20
N LYS A 55 -9.14 25.32 17.67
CA LYS A 55 -8.96 25.79 16.29
C LYS A 55 -7.54 26.29 16.04
N ASP A 56 -6.99 27.09 16.95
CA ASP A 56 -5.61 27.59 16.84
C ASP A 56 -4.59 26.45 16.89
N LYS A 57 -4.77 25.49 17.80
CA LYS A 57 -3.93 24.28 17.84
C LYS A 57 -4.00 23.49 16.54
N THR A 58 -5.19 23.25 15.99
CA THR A 58 -5.35 22.54 14.72
C THR A 58 -4.70 23.30 13.56
N MET A 59 -4.80 24.63 13.54
CA MET A 59 -4.09 25.47 12.57
C MET A 59 -2.58 25.28 12.66
N TYR A 60 -1.99 25.35 13.87
CA TYR A 60 -0.55 25.13 14.04
C TYR A 60 -0.13 23.70 13.67
N ILE A 61 -0.92 22.69 14.02
CA ILE A 61 -0.69 21.30 13.57
C ILE A 61 -0.63 21.24 12.04
N ALA A 62 -1.61 21.83 11.34
CA ALA A 62 -1.69 21.86 9.88
C ALA A 62 -0.47 22.55 9.23
N MET A 63 0.00 23.64 9.83
CA MET A 63 1.21 24.33 9.39
C MET A 63 2.45 23.46 9.59
N VAL A 64 2.61 22.83 10.76
CA VAL A 64 3.76 21.98 11.07
C VAL A 64 3.81 20.76 10.14
N ILE A 65 2.69 20.07 9.88
CA ILE A 65 2.68 18.91 8.96
C ILE A 65 3.09 19.34 7.54
N THR A 66 2.63 20.51 7.11
CA THR A 66 2.93 21.07 5.78
C THR A 66 4.40 21.42 5.64
N LEU A 67 4.95 22.13 6.62
CA LEU A 67 6.35 22.56 6.61
C LEU A 67 7.33 21.40 6.82
N SER A 68 6.92 20.37 7.55
CA SER A 68 7.75 19.18 7.81
C SER A 68 7.75 18.18 6.65
N ASN A 69 6.92 18.40 5.63
CA ASN A 69 6.95 17.72 4.34
C ASN A 69 6.79 16.18 4.46
N TYR A 70 5.94 15.69 5.39
CA TYR A 70 5.68 14.25 5.51
C TYR A 70 5.02 13.70 4.24
N ALA A 71 5.33 12.48 3.81
CA ALA A 71 4.78 11.94 2.57
C ALA A 71 3.31 11.52 2.73
N ILE A 72 2.99 10.83 3.84
CA ILE A 72 1.63 10.48 4.25
C ILE A 72 1.46 10.78 5.75
N VAL A 73 0.31 11.34 6.13
CA VAL A 73 -0.09 11.60 7.52
C VAL A 73 -1.44 10.96 7.78
N HIS A 74 -1.49 10.06 8.76
CA HIS A 74 -2.73 9.58 9.34
C HIS A 74 -3.04 10.38 10.59
N VAL A 75 -4.21 11.01 10.62
CA VAL A 75 -4.71 11.73 11.80
C VAL A 75 -5.84 10.95 12.44
N GLN A 76 -5.86 10.93 13.77
CA GLN A 76 -6.97 10.42 14.57
C GLN A 76 -7.60 11.56 15.38
N GLU A 77 -8.83 11.35 15.83
CA GLU A 77 -9.64 12.36 16.54
C GLU A 77 -9.86 13.65 15.72
N ASP A 78 -9.76 13.59 14.40
CA ASP A 78 -10.04 14.72 13.51
C ASP A 78 -11.54 14.85 13.24
N PHE A 79 -12.23 15.52 14.16
CA PHE A 79 -13.67 15.73 14.12
C PHE A 79 -14.07 17.16 13.74
N ASN A 80 -14.23 18.06 14.73
CA ASN A 80 -14.90 19.35 14.56
C ASN A 80 -14.03 20.43 13.90
N TYR A 81 -12.71 20.22 13.84
CA TYR A 81 -11.75 21.21 13.33
C TYR A 81 -11.11 20.79 11.99
N HIS A 82 -11.68 19.77 11.34
CA HIS A 82 -11.22 19.24 10.06
C HIS A 82 -11.04 20.31 8.98
N GLU A 83 -12.01 21.23 8.86
CA GLU A 83 -11.91 22.33 7.90
C GLU A 83 -10.69 23.21 8.16
N THR A 84 -10.33 23.44 9.42
CA THR A 84 -9.13 24.20 9.79
C THR A 84 -7.87 23.42 9.45
N LEU A 85 -7.83 22.11 9.75
CA LEU A 85 -6.72 21.24 9.37
C LEU A 85 -6.46 21.29 7.86
N TYR A 86 -7.52 21.31 7.06
CA TYR A 86 -7.43 21.32 5.60
C TYR A 86 -7.16 22.71 5.03
N GLN A 87 -7.70 23.76 5.61
CA GLN A 87 -7.43 25.13 5.19
C GLN A 87 -5.94 25.47 5.26
N TYR A 88 -5.24 24.98 6.29
CA TYR A 88 -3.83 25.30 6.55
C TYR A 88 -2.86 24.18 6.16
N SER A 89 -3.34 23.15 5.45
CA SER A 89 -2.49 22.14 4.83
C SER A 89 -2.53 22.21 3.31
N ASN A 90 -1.44 21.80 2.64
CA ASN A 90 -1.30 21.88 1.17
C ASN A 90 -1.18 20.50 0.47
N TYR A 91 -1.51 19.42 1.17
CA TYR A 91 -1.46 18.06 0.60
C TYR A 91 -2.37 17.92 -0.61
N ARG A 92 -1.88 17.27 -1.67
CA ARG A 92 -2.60 17.08 -2.92
C ARG A 92 -3.78 16.13 -2.78
N TYR A 93 -3.61 15.05 -2.01
CA TYR A 93 -4.63 14.04 -1.81
C TYR A 93 -5.05 14.04 -0.34
N ARG A 94 -6.36 14.10 -0.10
CA ARG A 94 -6.95 14.15 1.23
C ARG A 94 -8.25 13.37 1.26
N THR A 95 -8.49 12.65 2.35
CA THR A 95 -9.78 11.96 2.54
C THR A 95 -10.86 12.98 2.90
N GLU A 96 -12.06 12.83 2.38
CA GLU A 96 -13.21 13.62 2.86
C GLU A 96 -13.54 13.25 4.30
N THR A 97 -13.94 14.21 5.15
CA THR A 97 -14.37 13.90 6.52
C THR A 97 -15.57 12.95 6.56
N SER A 98 -15.62 12.09 7.58
CA SER A 98 -16.79 11.27 7.91
C SER A 98 -17.85 12.01 8.74
N GLY A 99 -17.63 13.28 9.06
CA GLY A 99 -18.52 14.10 9.90
C GLY A 99 -17.91 14.48 11.24
N ILE A 100 -18.65 15.30 12.00
CA ILE A 100 -18.26 15.83 13.30
C ILE A 100 -18.42 14.80 14.43
N PHE A 101 -17.88 15.10 15.60
CA PHE A 101 -18.12 14.30 16.80
C PHE A 101 -19.60 14.38 17.21
N PRO A 102 -20.25 13.26 17.63
CA PRO A 102 -19.74 11.90 17.75
C PRO A 102 -19.96 11.01 16.51
N SER A 103 -20.48 11.58 15.41
CA SER A 103 -20.96 10.85 14.23
C SER A 103 -19.88 10.52 13.20
N GLY A 104 -18.71 11.16 13.26
CA GLY A 104 -17.55 10.82 12.44
C GLY A 104 -16.71 9.71 13.07
N SER A 105 -15.83 9.09 12.28
CA SER A 105 -14.79 8.19 12.78
C SER A 105 -13.61 8.95 13.39
N GLY A 106 -13.40 10.22 13.01
CA GLY A 106 -12.24 11.00 13.39
C GLY A 106 -10.95 10.57 12.68
N LEU A 107 -11.06 9.72 11.65
CA LEU A 107 -9.93 9.17 10.91
C LEU A 107 -9.84 9.78 9.51
N ASN A 108 -8.77 10.51 9.28
CA ASN A 108 -8.48 11.14 7.99
C ASN A 108 -7.01 10.96 7.60
N THR A 109 -6.74 11.15 6.32
CA THR A 109 -5.41 11.02 5.73
C THR A 109 -5.10 12.21 4.85
N LEU A 110 -3.89 12.73 5.00
CA LEU A 110 -3.27 13.69 4.09
C LEU A 110 -2.08 13.00 3.40
N SER A 111 -2.01 13.03 2.07
CA SER A 111 -0.99 12.31 1.32
C SER A 111 -0.50 13.07 0.09
N LYS A 112 0.79 12.92 -0.22
CA LYS A 112 1.37 13.34 -1.50
C LYS A 112 1.12 12.32 -2.60
N TYR A 113 0.88 11.07 -2.21
CA TYR A 113 0.59 9.95 -3.10
C TYR A 113 -0.91 9.76 -3.26
N ASN A 114 -1.33 9.41 -4.48
CA ASN A 114 -2.69 9.01 -4.72
C ASN A 114 -2.96 7.62 -4.14
N TRP A 115 -4.23 7.26 -4.02
CA TRP A 115 -4.66 5.94 -3.60
C TRP A 115 -5.88 5.47 -4.39
N THR A 116 -6.13 4.16 -4.30
CA THR A 116 -7.39 3.52 -4.68
C THR A 116 -8.00 2.82 -3.46
N ASP A 117 -9.24 2.37 -3.61
CA ASP A 117 -9.92 1.47 -2.68
C ASP A 117 -10.02 2.02 -1.25
N PHE A 118 -10.33 3.32 -1.12
CA PHE A 118 -10.52 3.91 0.20
C PHE A 118 -11.77 3.35 0.88
N LYS A 119 -11.59 2.78 2.09
CA LYS A 119 -12.69 2.23 2.90
C LYS A 119 -12.65 2.79 4.31
N ARG A 120 -13.84 2.97 4.89
CA ARG A 120 -14.05 3.21 6.33
C ARG A 120 -14.79 2.01 6.91
N VAL A 121 -14.17 1.33 7.86
CA VAL A 121 -14.71 0.11 8.47
C VAL A 121 -14.94 0.38 9.94
N LYS A 122 -16.19 0.23 10.39
CA LYS A 122 -16.56 0.41 11.79
C LYS A 122 -16.09 -0.76 12.64
N TRP A 123 -15.83 -0.49 13.91
CA TRP A 123 -15.59 -1.55 14.88
C TRP A 123 -16.84 -2.42 15.08
N ASP A 124 -16.67 -3.73 14.98
CA ASP A 124 -17.75 -4.69 15.26
C ASP A 124 -18.09 -4.72 16.77
N LEU A 125 -17.07 -4.51 17.60
CA LEU A 125 -17.20 -4.42 19.05
C LEU A 125 -16.58 -3.12 19.58
N CYS A 126 -17.36 -2.42 20.39
CA CYS A 126 -17.11 -1.07 20.88
C CYS A 126 -17.70 -0.99 22.30
N SER A 127 -16.90 -0.61 23.30
CA SER A 127 -17.34 -0.59 24.70
C SER A 127 -18.03 0.73 25.07
N LYS A 128 -18.41 0.91 26.34
CA LYS A 128 -18.96 2.19 26.84
C LYS A 128 -17.94 3.32 26.63
N GLY A 129 -18.33 4.33 25.84
CA GLY A 129 -17.51 5.51 25.53
C GLY A 129 -16.89 5.49 24.13
N CYS A 130 -16.88 4.35 23.45
CA CYS A 130 -16.61 4.27 22.03
C CYS A 130 -17.89 4.63 21.25
N LEU A 131 -17.77 5.55 20.30
CA LEU A 131 -18.90 6.07 19.52
C LEU A 131 -19.09 5.22 18.27
N GLY A 132 -20.34 5.03 17.84
CA GLY A 132 -20.74 4.02 16.82
C GLY A 132 -20.19 4.19 15.40
N GLN A 133 -19.19 5.04 15.22
CA GLN A 133 -18.54 5.39 13.95
C GLN A 133 -17.01 5.26 14.03
N GLN A 134 -16.45 4.98 15.22
CA GLN A 134 -15.03 4.62 15.37
C GLN A 134 -14.73 3.32 14.62
N GLY A 135 -13.47 3.18 14.20
CA GLY A 135 -13.09 2.13 13.28
C GLY A 135 -11.65 2.22 12.82
N PHE A 136 -11.43 1.76 11.60
CA PHE A 136 -10.20 1.98 10.85
C PHE A 136 -10.54 2.44 9.43
N THR A 137 -9.57 3.05 8.76
CA THR A 137 -9.63 3.29 7.32
C THR A 137 -8.58 2.47 6.61
N PHE A 138 -8.88 2.03 5.40
CA PHE A 138 -7.96 1.36 4.51
C PHE A 138 -7.81 2.16 3.22
N MET A 139 -6.62 2.14 2.64
CA MET A 139 -6.37 2.62 1.28
C MET A 139 -5.18 1.89 0.67
N ARG A 140 -5.21 1.72 -0.65
CA ARG A 140 -4.09 1.19 -1.42
C ARG A 140 -3.33 2.36 -2.05
N VAL A 141 -2.24 2.76 -1.41
CA VAL A 141 -1.46 3.94 -1.79
C VAL A 141 -0.47 3.57 -2.89
N GLN A 142 -0.47 4.33 -3.97
CA GLN A 142 0.48 4.18 -5.07
C GLN A 142 1.71 5.05 -4.78
N ILE A 143 2.79 4.44 -4.30
CA ILE A 143 4.03 5.15 -3.96
C ILE A 143 4.94 5.39 -5.18
N ASP A 144 4.77 4.58 -6.22
CA ASP A 144 5.33 4.75 -7.57
C ASP A 144 4.43 3.98 -8.58
N ARG A 145 4.65 4.15 -9.88
CA ARG A 145 3.94 3.42 -10.93
C ARG A 145 4.11 1.91 -10.74
N GLY A 146 2.99 1.19 -10.68
CA GLY A 146 2.99 -0.24 -10.39
C GLY A 146 3.43 -0.64 -8.97
N VAL A 147 3.64 0.32 -8.05
CA VAL A 147 4.12 0.06 -6.69
C VAL A 147 3.10 0.52 -5.67
N TYR A 148 2.46 -0.46 -5.02
CA TYR A 148 1.35 -0.24 -4.10
C TYR A 148 1.66 -0.72 -2.68
N ILE A 149 1.28 0.08 -1.69
CA ILE A 149 1.31 -0.28 -0.28
C ILE A 149 -0.09 -0.07 0.31
N ASP A 150 -0.60 -1.12 0.94
CA ASP A 150 -1.88 -1.08 1.66
C ASP A 150 -1.66 -0.40 3.02
N MET A 151 -2.33 0.73 3.25
CA MET A 151 -2.16 1.56 4.44
C MET A 151 -3.43 1.63 5.27
N ILE A 152 -3.28 1.42 6.58
CA ILE A 152 -4.40 1.38 7.54
C ILE A 152 -4.20 2.44 8.64
N ASN A 153 -5.17 3.35 8.75
CA ASN A 153 -5.33 4.28 9.88
C ASN A 153 -6.31 3.69 10.89
N LEU A 154 -6.03 3.77 12.19
CA LEU A 154 -6.92 3.23 13.21
C LEU A 154 -6.86 4.03 14.51
N ASP A 155 -7.98 3.98 15.25
CA ASP A 155 -8.06 4.40 16.64
C ASP A 155 -8.91 3.37 17.40
N THR A 156 -8.25 2.46 18.12
CA THR A 156 -8.94 1.36 18.81
C THR A 156 -9.59 1.84 20.10
N ASN A 157 -10.37 0.98 20.75
CA ASN A 157 -11.01 1.31 22.00
C ASN A 157 -10.00 1.69 23.12
N ALA A 158 -10.13 2.93 23.63
CA ALA A 158 -9.30 3.44 24.73
C ALA A 158 -9.75 2.93 26.11
N GLY A 159 -8.88 3.07 27.11
CA GLY A 159 -9.21 2.82 28.52
C GLY A 159 -8.76 1.44 29.06
N ALA A 160 -8.66 1.37 30.39
CA ALA A 160 -8.09 0.21 31.10
C ALA A 160 -9.13 -0.72 31.74
N GLU A 161 -10.42 -0.35 31.74
CA GLU A 161 -11.50 -1.24 32.20
C GLU A 161 -11.57 -2.52 31.35
N SER A 162 -12.05 -3.62 31.94
CA SER A 162 -12.09 -4.93 31.28
C SER A 162 -12.88 -4.91 29.97
N SER A 163 -14.00 -4.18 29.92
CA SER A 163 -14.81 -4.00 28.72
C SER A 163 -14.03 -3.30 27.59
N ASN A 164 -13.23 -2.28 27.92
CA ASN A 164 -12.36 -1.57 26.98
C ASN A 164 -11.26 -2.48 26.42
N GLN A 165 -10.66 -3.29 27.28
CA GLN A 165 -9.63 -4.25 26.88
C GLN A 165 -10.20 -5.34 25.96
N VAL A 166 -11.41 -5.85 26.24
CA VAL A 166 -12.11 -6.80 25.35
C VAL A 166 -12.38 -6.18 23.98
N ALA A 167 -12.94 -4.97 23.94
CA ALA A 167 -13.21 -4.26 22.70
C ALA A 167 -11.92 -4.00 21.90
N ARG A 168 -10.86 -3.50 22.56
CA ARG A 168 -9.57 -3.24 21.93
C ARG A 168 -8.96 -4.50 21.32
N ARG A 169 -9.00 -5.64 22.03
CA ARG A 169 -8.54 -6.92 21.48
C ARG A 169 -9.33 -7.33 20.24
N SER A 170 -10.65 -7.12 20.26
CA SER A 170 -11.51 -7.38 19.11
C SER A 170 -11.19 -6.46 17.93
N ASN A 171 -10.89 -5.18 18.17
CA ASN A 171 -10.52 -4.23 17.11
C ASN A 171 -9.22 -4.65 16.42
N ILE A 172 -8.17 -4.99 17.18
CA ILE A 172 -6.91 -5.48 16.62
C ILE A 172 -7.12 -6.76 15.80
N LYS A 173 -7.94 -7.70 16.30
CA LYS A 173 -8.27 -8.93 15.56
C LYS A 173 -9.04 -8.63 14.27
N GLN A 174 -9.95 -7.67 14.30
CA GLN A 174 -10.72 -7.25 13.12
C GLN A 174 -9.79 -6.67 12.03
N VAL A 175 -8.82 -5.82 12.40
CA VAL A 175 -7.81 -5.32 11.44
C VAL A 175 -6.95 -6.46 10.89
N SER A 176 -6.50 -7.39 11.73
CA SER A 176 -5.73 -8.57 11.26
C SER A 176 -6.51 -9.39 10.24
N ASN A 177 -7.77 -9.71 10.55
CA ASN A 177 -8.62 -10.46 9.62
C ASN A 177 -8.83 -9.67 8.31
N PHE A 178 -9.01 -8.36 8.39
CA PHE A 178 -9.14 -7.51 7.21
C PHE A 178 -7.89 -7.58 6.33
N ILE A 179 -6.68 -7.50 6.91
CA ILE A 179 -5.41 -7.62 6.19
C ILE A 179 -5.30 -8.98 5.48
N ASN A 180 -5.66 -10.06 6.16
CA ASN A 180 -5.61 -11.40 5.59
C ASN A 180 -6.54 -11.55 4.38
N THR A 181 -7.69 -10.88 4.39
CA THR A 181 -8.66 -10.90 3.28
C THR A 181 -8.29 -9.95 2.14
N ASN A 182 -7.79 -8.74 2.45
CA ASN A 182 -7.74 -7.64 1.48
C ASN A 182 -6.32 -7.25 1.01
N SER A 183 -5.27 -7.82 1.62
CA SER A 183 -3.87 -7.44 1.37
C SER A 183 -2.97 -8.61 1.02
N VAL A 184 -3.55 -9.70 0.48
CA VAL A 184 -2.78 -10.81 -0.09
C VAL A 184 -1.85 -10.29 -1.18
N GLY A 185 -0.57 -10.67 -1.12
CA GLY A 185 0.46 -10.26 -2.08
C GLY A 185 0.93 -8.81 -2.00
N ASN A 186 0.33 -7.97 -1.15
CA ASN A 186 0.71 -6.57 -1.00
C ASN A 186 1.54 -6.29 0.25
N ALA A 187 2.36 -5.25 0.16
CA ALA A 187 3.03 -4.67 1.31
C ALA A 187 1.98 -3.94 2.16
N VAL A 188 2.15 -3.94 3.48
CA VAL A 188 1.15 -3.39 4.41
C VAL A 188 1.83 -2.50 5.43
N ILE A 189 1.22 -1.36 5.73
CA ILE A 189 1.58 -0.50 6.86
C ILE A 189 0.32 -0.18 7.66
N VAL A 190 0.33 -0.52 8.95
CA VAL A 190 -0.70 -0.19 9.92
C VAL A 190 -0.14 0.88 10.84
N PHE A 191 -0.72 2.08 10.84
CA PHE A 191 -0.25 3.17 11.69
C PHE A 191 -1.38 4.04 12.22
N GLY A 192 -1.36 4.25 13.53
CA GLY A 192 -2.49 4.83 14.25
C GLY A 192 -2.41 4.60 15.74
N ASN A 193 -3.44 5.04 16.45
CA ASN A 193 -3.56 4.83 17.89
C ASN A 193 -4.09 3.43 18.19
N THR A 194 -3.20 2.55 18.65
CA THR A 194 -3.59 1.17 19.01
C THR A 194 -4.12 1.05 20.42
N ASN A 195 -4.06 2.14 21.22
CA ASN A 195 -4.34 2.16 22.67
C ASN A 195 -3.65 1.01 23.45
N SER A 196 -2.56 0.45 22.91
CA SER A 196 -1.92 -0.75 23.41
C SER A 196 -0.43 -0.52 23.64
N LEU A 197 0.06 -1.06 24.75
CA LEU A 197 1.49 -1.21 25.04
C LEU A 197 1.84 -2.69 24.95
N TYR A 198 3.06 -3.03 24.55
CA TYR A 198 3.53 -4.43 24.53
C TYR A 198 3.55 -5.03 25.93
N THR A 199 3.86 -4.22 26.95
CA THR A 199 3.86 -4.64 28.35
C THR A 199 2.46 -4.88 28.92
N SER A 200 1.39 -4.44 28.25
CA SER A 200 0.01 -4.71 28.68
C SER A 200 -0.29 -6.21 28.59
N SER A 201 -0.55 -6.85 29.74
CA SER A 201 -0.84 -8.29 29.80
C SER A 201 -2.18 -8.69 29.16
N GLN A 202 -3.10 -7.75 29.06
CA GLN A 202 -4.45 -7.98 28.53
C GLN A 202 -4.60 -7.56 27.06
N ASP A 203 -3.55 -7.06 26.41
CA ASP A 203 -3.61 -6.61 25.01
C ASP A 203 -2.99 -7.63 24.06
N ASN A 204 -3.48 -7.66 22.82
CA ASN A 204 -3.11 -8.63 21.80
C ASN A 204 -2.38 -8.00 20.62
N ILE A 205 -1.69 -6.87 20.79
CA ILE A 205 -1.00 -6.15 19.69
C ILE A 205 0.00 -7.04 18.91
N ARG A 206 0.57 -8.06 19.58
CA ARG A 206 1.45 -9.08 18.96
C ARG A 206 0.78 -9.87 17.84
N LEU A 207 -0.54 -9.88 17.79
CA LEU A 207 -1.31 -10.56 16.77
C LEU A 207 -0.98 -10.05 15.36
N PHE A 208 -0.68 -8.76 15.21
CA PHE A 208 -0.19 -8.21 13.94
C PHE A 208 1.10 -8.86 13.46
N ASN A 209 1.99 -9.25 14.38
CA ASN A 209 3.19 -9.99 14.03
C ASN A 209 2.87 -11.46 13.73
N THR A 210 2.18 -12.15 14.63
CA THR A 210 1.98 -13.60 14.53
C THR A 210 1.04 -14.01 13.40
N GLU A 211 0.04 -13.18 13.06
CA GLU A 211 -0.95 -13.49 12.03
C GLU A 211 -0.72 -12.76 10.72
N ASN A 212 -0.18 -11.54 10.75
CA ASN A 212 0.01 -10.74 9.53
C ASN A 212 1.48 -10.52 9.17
N GLN A 213 2.44 -11.02 9.96
CA GLN A 213 3.88 -10.86 9.72
C GLN A 213 4.34 -9.39 9.75
N LEU A 214 3.62 -8.53 10.47
CA LEU A 214 3.99 -7.13 10.65
C LEU A 214 5.07 -7.01 11.73
N ILE A 215 6.06 -6.15 11.46
CA ILE A 215 7.11 -5.75 12.40
C ILE A 215 6.78 -4.34 12.89
N ASP A 216 6.89 -4.09 14.19
CA ASP A 216 6.75 -2.73 14.74
C ASP A 216 8.07 -1.97 14.58
N ALA A 217 8.01 -0.80 13.94
CA ALA A 217 9.17 0.07 13.72
C ALA A 217 9.79 0.56 15.03
N TRP A 218 9.00 0.76 16.09
CA TRP A 218 9.51 1.10 17.41
C TRP A 218 10.34 -0.06 17.99
N VAL A 219 9.80 -1.28 17.97
CA VAL A 219 10.49 -2.48 18.46
C VAL A 219 11.83 -2.65 17.72
N GLN A 220 11.83 -2.52 16.40
CA GLN A 220 13.07 -2.55 15.62
C GLN A 220 14.06 -1.46 16.05
N SER A 221 13.59 -0.25 16.34
CA SER A 221 14.44 0.88 16.73
C SER A 221 15.09 0.73 18.10
N VAL A 222 14.50 -0.06 19.01
CA VAL A 222 15.01 -0.30 20.37
C VAL A 222 15.75 -1.64 20.52
N GLY A 223 16.11 -2.29 19.40
CA GLY A 223 16.93 -3.51 19.40
C GLY A 223 16.22 -4.78 18.92
N GLY A 224 14.96 -4.70 18.50
CA GLY A 224 14.23 -5.81 17.88
C GLY A 224 13.56 -6.78 18.86
N GLU A 225 13.87 -6.70 20.16
CA GLU A 225 13.23 -7.52 21.18
C GLU A 225 11.87 -6.94 21.58
N VAL A 226 10.80 -7.70 21.33
CA VAL A 226 9.45 -7.33 21.74
C VAL A 226 9.36 -7.36 23.28
N PRO A 227 8.98 -6.26 23.96
CA PRO A 227 8.87 -6.26 25.42
C PRO A 227 7.94 -7.35 25.94
N THR A 228 8.22 -7.94 27.09
CA THR A 228 7.40 -9.03 27.66
C THR A 228 6.09 -8.52 28.27
N ALA A 229 4.97 -9.15 27.93
CA ALA A 229 3.66 -8.81 28.48
C ALA A 229 3.60 -9.04 29.99
N GLY A 230 2.93 -8.15 30.72
CA GLY A 230 2.81 -8.20 32.18
C GLY A 230 4.02 -7.65 32.95
N THR A 231 5.07 -7.21 32.25
CA THR A 231 6.20 -6.51 32.88
C THR A 231 5.88 -5.03 33.14
N LYS A 232 6.78 -4.33 33.84
CA LYS A 232 6.60 -2.90 34.16
C LYS A 232 6.41 -2.09 32.87
N PRO A 233 5.36 -1.26 32.75
CA PRO A 233 5.14 -0.46 31.56
C PRO A 233 6.30 0.49 31.23
N LEU A 234 6.69 0.52 29.96
CA LEU A 234 7.74 1.38 29.43
C LEU A 234 7.22 2.77 29.01
N ILE A 235 6.25 3.31 29.73
CA ILE A 235 5.49 4.51 29.33
C ILE A 235 6.43 5.73 29.16
N CYS A 236 6.29 6.44 28.05
CA CYS A 236 7.00 7.71 27.86
C CYS A 236 6.60 8.77 28.90
N PRO A 237 7.56 9.52 29.46
CA PRO A 237 7.26 10.67 30.31
C PRO A 237 6.37 11.69 29.58
N LYS A 238 5.59 12.46 30.36
CA LYS A 238 4.84 13.59 29.81
C LYS A 238 5.80 14.63 29.24
N GLY A 239 5.41 15.26 28.13
CA GLY A 239 6.27 16.22 27.44
C GLY A 239 6.98 15.60 26.25
N ILE A 240 8.05 16.26 25.81
CA ILE A 240 8.89 15.82 24.69
C ILE A 240 9.74 14.63 25.18
N PRO A 241 9.62 13.43 24.59
CA PRO A 241 10.46 12.29 24.97
C PRO A 241 11.94 12.59 24.70
N ALA A 242 12.80 12.33 25.70
CA ALA A 242 14.25 12.53 25.55
C ALA A 242 14.93 11.47 24.66
N SER A 243 14.27 10.31 24.47
CA SER A 243 14.73 9.22 23.61
C SER A 243 13.56 8.35 23.17
N THR A 244 13.84 7.37 22.30
CA THR A 244 12.88 6.36 21.83
C THR A 244 12.80 5.12 22.72
N ASN A 245 13.52 5.07 23.86
CA ASN A 245 13.58 3.91 24.76
C ASN A 245 12.31 3.70 25.60
N CYS A 246 11.35 4.62 25.49
CA CYS A 246 10.02 4.48 26.05
C CYS A 246 9.00 4.17 24.95
N GLU A 247 7.85 3.63 25.34
CA GLU A 247 6.78 3.17 24.49
C GLU A 247 5.57 4.11 24.54
N VAL A 248 4.99 4.39 23.38
CA VAL A 248 3.68 5.04 23.22
C VAL A 248 2.66 4.10 22.59
N ILE A 249 1.38 4.47 22.66
CA ILE A 249 0.25 3.69 22.14
C ILE A 249 0.01 3.87 20.64
N ASP A 250 0.50 4.95 20.06
CA ASP A 250 0.53 5.16 18.61
C ASP A 250 1.64 4.28 18.00
N LYS A 251 1.28 3.40 17.07
CA LYS A 251 2.21 2.42 16.49
C LYS A 251 2.38 2.62 15.00
N VAL A 252 3.49 2.11 14.47
CA VAL A 252 3.73 1.93 13.03
C VAL A 252 4.22 0.51 12.83
N LEU A 253 3.34 -0.36 12.36
CA LEU A 253 3.64 -1.76 12.06
C LEU A 253 3.66 -1.97 10.55
N TYR A 254 4.60 -2.72 10.02
CA TYR A 254 4.77 -2.86 8.58
C TYR A 254 5.29 -4.24 8.16
N ARG A 255 5.05 -4.59 6.89
CA ARG A 255 5.69 -5.71 6.19
C ARG A 255 5.91 -5.35 4.72
N GLY A 256 6.94 -5.93 4.12
CA GLY A 256 7.11 -5.94 2.67
C GLY A 256 6.15 -6.92 1.98
N SER A 257 6.45 -7.25 0.73
CA SER A 257 5.70 -8.23 -0.06
C SER A 257 6.65 -9.06 -0.94
N PRO A 258 6.12 -10.03 -1.72
CA PRO A 258 6.91 -10.67 -2.77
C PRO A 258 7.43 -9.70 -3.85
N LEU A 259 6.79 -8.52 -4.02
CA LEU A 259 7.27 -7.48 -4.94
C LEU A 259 8.20 -6.46 -4.25
N ILE A 260 7.87 -6.04 -3.02
CA ILE A 260 8.50 -4.89 -2.37
C ILE A 260 9.30 -5.35 -1.15
N ASN A 261 10.60 -5.05 -1.13
CA ASN A 261 11.35 -5.00 0.12
C ASN A 261 11.06 -3.65 0.77
N LEU A 262 10.59 -3.65 2.01
CA LEU A 262 10.24 -2.45 2.76
C LEU A 262 10.97 -2.50 4.10
N ASN A 263 11.72 -1.46 4.42
CA ASN A 263 12.52 -1.39 5.64
C ASN A 263 12.33 -0.04 6.34
N SER A 264 12.09 -0.06 7.64
CA SER A 264 12.18 1.13 8.48
C SER A 264 13.65 1.51 8.65
N LEU A 265 14.00 2.73 8.26
CA LEU A 265 15.32 3.33 8.45
C LEU A 265 15.44 4.02 9.80
N ARG A 266 14.35 4.68 10.24
CA ARG A 266 14.38 5.53 11.43
C ARG A 266 12.99 5.67 12.04
N PHE A 267 12.90 5.51 13.35
CA PHE A 267 11.71 5.78 14.16
C PHE A 267 11.94 7.00 15.06
N ILE A 268 10.95 7.90 15.14
CA ILE A 268 11.10 9.19 15.84
C ILE A 268 9.78 9.58 16.53
N TYR A 269 9.88 10.00 17.80
CA TYR A 269 8.85 10.81 18.43
C TYR A 269 9.06 12.27 18.02
N ASP A 270 8.22 12.78 17.13
CA ASP A 270 8.42 14.10 16.50
C ASP A 270 7.79 15.25 17.30
N THR A 271 7.48 14.99 18.58
CA THR A 271 6.77 15.90 19.50
C THR A 271 7.35 17.31 19.54
N SER A 272 8.67 17.45 19.45
CA SER A 272 9.33 18.76 19.49
C SER A 272 9.02 19.66 18.29
N ARG A 273 8.55 19.11 17.16
CA ARG A 273 8.06 19.91 16.02
C ARG A 273 6.66 20.45 16.24
N PHE A 274 5.88 19.82 17.11
CA PHE A 274 4.47 20.13 17.32
C PHE A 274 4.27 20.96 18.59
N LEU A 275 4.92 22.12 18.59
CA LEU A 275 4.80 23.14 19.63
C LEU A 275 4.12 24.39 19.06
N SER A 276 3.28 25.04 19.87
CA SER A 276 2.79 26.38 19.58
C SER A 276 3.95 27.40 19.61
N PRO A 277 3.76 28.63 19.09
CA PRO A 277 4.76 29.69 19.21
C PRO A 277 5.23 29.97 20.64
N GLU A 278 4.38 29.70 21.64
CA GLU A 278 4.68 29.84 23.07
C GLU A 278 5.37 28.59 23.67
N GLY A 279 5.72 27.61 22.84
CA GLY A 279 6.39 26.37 23.26
C GLY A 279 5.47 25.35 23.92
N LYS A 280 4.15 25.48 23.80
CA LYS A 280 3.19 24.52 24.37
C LYS A 280 2.94 23.35 23.40
N LEU A 281 2.75 22.15 23.93
CA LEU A 281 2.36 20.99 23.11
C LEU A 281 1.05 21.25 22.35
N LEU A 282 1.04 20.93 21.07
CA LEU A 282 -0.15 21.03 20.23
C LEU A 282 -1.07 19.81 20.34
N THR A 283 -0.53 18.66 20.78
CA THR A 283 -1.28 17.41 20.99
C THR A 283 -0.80 16.70 22.26
N GLU A 284 -1.70 15.94 22.88
CA GLU A 284 -1.44 15.19 24.12
C GLU A 284 -0.70 13.86 23.86
N ARG A 285 -0.77 13.33 22.63
CA ARG A 285 -0.04 12.12 22.23
C ARG A 285 1.20 12.51 21.43
N ASN A 286 2.30 11.76 21.61
CA ASN A 286 3.53 12.00 20.86
C ASN A 286 3.32 11.60 19.39
N PRO A 287 3.45 12.52 18.42
CA PRO A 287 3.42 12.19 17.00
C PRO A 287 4.53 11.19 16.66
N VAL A 288 4.18 10.10 15.98
CA VAL A 288 5.13 9.04 15.61
C VAL A 288 5.45 9.11 14.14
N ARG A 289 6.73 9.32 13.84
CA ARG A 289 7.27 9.36 12.49
C ARG A 289 8.15 8.16 12.20
N VAL A 290 8.00 7.61 11.01
CA VAL A 290 8.91 6.59 10.49
C VAL A 290 9.39 6.96 9.10
N GLU A 291 10.69 6.81 8.86
CA GLU A 291 11.34 6.91 7.56
C GLU A 291 11.51 5.49 6.99
N PHE A 292 11.05 5.27 5.76
CA PHE A 292 11.14 3.99 5.07
C PHE A 292 12.05 4.08 3.85
N ALA A 293 12.78 3.01 3.60
CA ALA A 293 13.35 2.69 2.29
C ALA A 293 12.58 1.51 1.69
N TRP A 294 12.42 1.55 0.37
CA TRP A 294 11.85 0.44 -0.39
C TRP A 294 12.62 0.21 -1.68
N ASN A 295 12.60 -1.04 -2.14
CA ASN A 295 13.06 -1.42 -3.47
C ASN A 295 12.26 -2.61 -3.97
N LEU A 296 12.11 -2.70 -5.30
CA LEU A 296 11.54 -3.89 -5.91
C LEU A 296 12.46 -5.09 -5.72
N ARG A 297 11.87 -6.28 -5.62
CA ARG A 297 12.63 -7.53 -5.73
C ARG A 297 13.05 -7.73 -7.19
N ALA A 298 14.28 -8.20 -7.39
CA ALA A 298 14.84 -8.36 -8.73
C ALA A 298 13.97 -9.30 -9.60
N GLY A 299 13.81 -8.95 -10.88
CA GLY A 299 13.13 -9.79 -11.87
C GLY A 299 11.61 -9.78 -11.79
N ILE A 300 10.99 -8.97 -10.93
CA ILE A 300 9.53 -8.87 -10.79
C ILE A 300 9.11 -7.40 -10.90
N GLN A 301 8.10 -7.12 -11.72
CA GLN A 301 7.45 -5.82 -11.80
C GLN A 301 5.93 -5.97 -11.91
N GLN A 302 5.19 -4.88 -11.74
CA GLN A 302 3.74 -4.81 -11.95
C GLN A 302 3.38 -3.59 -12.80
N SER A 303 2.25 -3.66 -13.51
CA SER A 303 1.62 -2.49 -14.13
C SER A 303 0.78 -1.71 -13.13
N ASP A 304 0.22 -0.58 -13.53
CA ASP A 304 -0.88 0.04 -12.80
C ASP A 304 -2.17 -0.79 -12.82
N LEU A 305 -3.12 -0.43 -11.95
CA LEU A 305 -4.44 -1.03 -11.86
C LEU A 305 -5.44 -0.28 -12.75
N TYR A 306 -6.20 -1.01 -13.56
CA TYR A 306 -7.17 -0.49 -14.52
C TYR A 306 -8.58 -0.97 -14.16
N GLY A 307 -9.53 -0.06 -13.97
CA GLY A 307 -10.89 -0.36 -13.54
C GLY A 307 -11.25 0.24 -12.18
N GLY A 308 -12.22 -0.36 -11.48
CA GLY A 308 -12.79 0.18 -10.24
C GLY A 308 -12.66 -0.76 -9.03
N PRO A 309 -12.48 -0.21 -7.81
CA PRO A 309 -12.26 -1.01 -6.61
C PRO A 309 -13.57 -1.50 -5.96
N TYR A 310 -14.38 -2.25 -6.70
CA TYR A 310 -15.73 -2.67 -6.27
C TYR A 310 -15.91 -4.19 -6.12
N GLY A 311 -14.82 -4.95 -6.24
CA GLY A 311 -14.81 -6.41 -6.19
C GLY A 311 -14.09 -6.96 -4.95
N THR A 312 -13.73 -8.24 -5.01
CA THR A 312 -12.91 -8.95 -4.04
C THR A 312 -11.46 -8.90 -4.49
N TRP A 313 -10.54 -8.61 -3.56
CA TRP A 313 -9.13 -8.53 -3.89
C TRP A 313 -8.52 -9.89 -4.22
N PHE A 314 -7.73 -9.94 -5.29
CA PHE A 314 -6.86 -11.06 -5.61
C PHE A 314 -5.46 -10.58 -6.02
N ASN A 315 -4.45 -11.44 -5.84
CA ASN A 315 -3.11 -11.21 -6.32
C ASN A 315 -2.40 -12.55 -6.52
N ASP A 316 -2.03 -12.87 -7.76
CA ASP A 316 -1.41 -14.15 -8.11
C ASP A 316 0.06 -14.24 -7.64
N LEU A 317 0.70 -13.10 -7.39
CA LEU A 317 2.15 -13.02 -7.17
C LEU A 317 2.69 -14.01 -6.12
N PRO A 318 2.04 -14.23 -4.95
CA PRO A 318 2.52 -15.20 -3.96
C PRO A 318 2.57 -16.65 -4.45
N GLN A 319 1.84 -16.98 -5.52
CA GLN A 319 1.72 -18.35 -6.06
C GLN A 319 2.55 -18.56 -7.33
N ILE A 320 3.20 -17.51 -7.83
CA ILE A 320 4.02 -17.58 -9.05
C ILE A 320 5.39 -18.22 -8.72
N PRO A 321 5.82 -19.27 -9.45
CA PRO A 321 7.14 -19.88 -9.26
C PRO A 321 8.28 -18.97 -9.75
N SER A 322 9.52 -19.30 -9.41
CA SER A 322 10.71 -18.47 -9.72
C SER A 322 11.03 -18.34 -11.22
N SER A 323 10.57 -19.27 -12.05
CA SER A 323 10.77 -19.25 -13.50
C SER A 323 9.46 -19.60 -14.23
N PRO A 324 8.46 -18.70 -14.16
CA PRO A 324 7.13 -18.98 -14.68
C PRO A 324 7.09 -18.84 -16.19
N ARG A 325 6.37 -19.76 -16.84
CA ARG A 325 6.10 -19.74 -18.27
C ARG A 325 4.62 -19.97 -18.49
N VAL A 326 3.96 -19.03 -19.16
CA VAL A 326 2.53 -19.15 -19.50
C VAL A 326 2.36 -20.15 -20.63
N SER A 327 1.47 -21.12 -20.45
CA SER A 327 1.07 -22.10 -21.46
C SER A 327 -0.17 -21.66 -22.22
N SER A 328 -1.10 -20.96 -21.57
CA SER A 328 -2.28 -20.39 -22.20
C SER A 328 -2.86 -19.22 -21.41
N ILE A 329 -3.58 -18.37 -22.13
CA ILE A 329 -4.46 -17.35 -21.56
C ILE A 329 -5.87 -17.52 -22.13
N THR A 330 -6.86 -17.47 -21.26
CA THR A 330 -8.28 -17.47 -21.62
C THR A 330 -8.90 -16.16 -21.15
N ILE A 331 -9.60 -15.46 -22.03
CA ILE A 331 -10.36 -14.25 -21.72
C ILE A 331 -11.84 -14.56 -21.98
N ARG A 332 -12.70 -14.30 -20.98
CA ARG A 332 -14.15 -14.47 -21.08
C ARG A 332 -14.81 -13.12 -21.18
N GLY A 333 -15.68 -12.93 -22.16
CA GLY A 333 -16.41 -11.67 -22.27
C GLY A 333 -17.56 -11.70 -23.26
N ALA A 334 -18.41 -10.69 -23.15
CA ALA A 334 -19.45 -10.35 -24.10
C ALA A 334 -19.63 -8.82 -24.14
N ALA A 335 -20.66 -8.29 -23.47
CA ALA A 335 -20.82 -6.85 -23.30
C ALA A 335 -19.76 -6.24 -22.38
N ARG A 336 -19.15 -7.06 -21.51
CA ARG A 336 -18.08 -6.70 -20.57
C ARG A 336 -17.05 -7.82 -20.50
N LEU A 337 -15.99 -7.60 -19.72
CA LEU A 337 -15.02 -8.62 -19.37
C LEU A 337 -15.55 -9.42 -18.17
N ASP A 338 -15.87 -10.68 -18.39
CA ASP A 338 -16.42 -11.57 -17.36
C ASP A 338 -15.31 -12.21 -16.53
N GLY A 339 -14.20 -12.62 -17.14
CA GLY A 339 -13.11 -13.28 -16.42
C GLY A 339 -11.83 -13.46 -17.24
N ILE A 340 -10.74 -13.77 -16.53
CA ILE A 340 -9.42 -14.04 -17.10
C ILE A 340 -8.82 -15.28 -16.42
N SER A 341 -8.21 -16.16 -17.22
CA SER A 341 -7.45 -17.30 -16.72
C SER A 341 -6.06 -17.34 -17.35
N ILE A 342 -5.02 -17.51 -16.52
CA ILE A 342 -3.64 -17.73 -16.96
C ILE A 342 -3.19 -19.09 -16.43
N ASN A 343 -2.76 -19.96 -17.34
CA ASN A 343 -2.18 -21.26 -16.99
C ASN A 343 -0.68 -21.21 -17.18
N LEU A 344 0.08 -21.73 -16.22
CA LEU A 344 1.52 -21.92 -16.34
C LEU A 344 1.83 -23.35 -16.81
N ILE A 345 2.97 -23.53 -17.48
CA ILE A 345 3.50 -24.86 -17.87
C ILE A 345 3.70 -25.75 -16.64
N SER A 346 4.04 -25.16 -15.50
CA SER A 346 4.23 -25.84 -14.21
C SER A 346 2.92 -26.33 -13.56
N GLY A 347 1.76 -26.05 -14.16
CA GLY A 347 0.45 -26.55 -13.72
C GLY A 347 -0.34 -25.61 -12.83
N GLN A 348 0.22 -24.47 -12.39
CA GLN A 348 -0.56 -23.42 -11.73
C GLN A 348 -1.59 -22.84 -12.69
N ASN A 349 -2.79 -22.61 -12.18
CA ASN A 349 -3.90 -21.98 -12.87
C ASN A 349 -4.40 -20.82 -12.00
N PHE A 350 -4.34 -19.62 -12.55
CA PHE A 350 -4.93 -18.42 -11.96
C PHE A 350 -6.20 -18.10 -12.73
N THR A 351 -7.35 -18.07 -12.06
CA THR A 351 -8.65 -17.76 -12.68
C THR A 351 -9.38 -16.77 -11.81
N HIS A 352 -9.76 -15.64 -12.41
CA HIS A 352 -10.45 -14.53 -11.75
C HIS A 352 -11.67 -14.09 -12.55
N GLY A 353 -12.66 -13.56 -11.86
CA GLY A 353 -13.95 -13.15 -12.41
C GLY A 353 -14.99 -14.26 -12.46
N GLY A 354 -16.06 -14.01 -13.21
CA GLY A 354 -17.20 -14.90 -13.32
C GLY A 354 -17.11 -15.91 -14.47
N SER A 355 -18.07 -16.82 -14.46
CA SER A 355 -18.25 -17.84 -15.51
C SER A 355 -19.07 -17.35 -16.71
N GLY A 356 -19.53 -16.10 -16.70
CA GLY A 356 -20.24 -15.47 -17.81
C GLY A 356 -19.37 -15.32 -19.07
N GLY A 357 -19.97 -14.75 -20.12
CA GLY A 357 -19.29 -14.51 -21.40
C GLY A 357 -18.85 -15.77 -22.15
N ALA A 358 -18.52 -15.61 -23.43
CA ALA A 358 -17.90 -16.68 -24.20
C ALA A 358 -16.38 -16.70 -23.93
N PRO A 359 -15.76 -17.87 -23.70
CA PRO A 359 -14.32 -17.97 -23.57
C PRO A 359 -13.64 -17.88 -24.93
N SER A 360 -12.59 -17.07 -25.01
CA SER A 360 -11.61 -17.07 -26.10
C SER A 360 -10.26 -17.44 -25.52
N GLN A 361 -9.53 -18.35 -26.15
CA GLN A 361 -8.27 -18.88 -25.64
C GLN A 361 -7.14 -18.71 -26.66
N LEU A 362 -5.96 -18.36 -26.16
CA LEU A 362 -4.70 -18.47 -26.87
C LEU A 362 -3.79 -19.46 -26.14
N ILE A 363 -3.36 -20.49 -26.86
CA ILE A 363 -2.32 -21.42 -26.43
C ILE A 363 -0.98 -20.87 -26.92
N LEU A 364 -0.02 -20.73 -26.03
CA LEU A 364 1.28 -20.15 -26.35
C LEU A 364 2.24 -21.23 -26.84
N SER A 365 2.90 -20.95 -27.96
CA SER A 365 3.96 -21.83 -28.49
C SER A 365 5.22 -21.77 -27.61
N PRO A 366 6.18 -22.70 -27.78
CA PRO A 366 7.52 -22.52 -27.21
C PRO A 366 8.09 -21.15 -27.57
N GLU A 367 8.74 -20.50 -26.60
CA GLU A 367 9.32 -19.14 -26.71
C GLU A 367 8.30 -18.00 -26.95
N GLU A 368 7.00 -18.30 -26.93
CA GLU A 368 5.96 -17.29 -26.97
C GLU A 368 5.63 -16.83 -25.55
N TYR A 369 5.45 -15.52 -25.37
CA TYR A 369 5.05 -14.90 -24.11
C TYR A 369 4.24 -13.64 -24.37
N ILE A 370 3.36 -13.30 -23.42
CA ILE A 370 2.48 -12.12 -23.50
C ILE A 370 3.32 -10.86 -23.22
N VAL A 371 3.33 -9.92 -24.15
CA VAL A 371 4.11 -8.66 -24.06
C VAL A 371 3.26 -7.46 -23.69
N SER A 372 1.96 -7.50 -23.99
CA SER A 372 1.05 -6.41 -23.65
C SER A 372 -0.37 -6.89 -23.45
N VAL A 373 -1.11 -6.18 -22.60
CA VAL A 373 -2.55 -6.36 -22.44
C VAL A 373 -3.24 -5.01 -22.51
N GLU A 374 -4.10 -4.83 -23.51
CA GLU A 374 -5.03 -3.70 -23.56
C GLU A 374 -6.22 -4.01 -22.66
N VAL A 375 -6.61 -3.03 -21.83
CA VAL A 375 -7.76 -3.14 -20.94
C VAL A 375 -8.60 -1.88 -21.11
N CYS A 376 -9.91 -2.05 -21.30
CA CYS A 376 -10.86 -0.94 -21.29
C CYS A 376 -11.85 -1.08 -20.14
N TRP A 377 -12.31 0.05 -19.59
CA TRP A 377 -13.25 0.08 -18.48
C TRP A 377 -14.38 1.09 -18.70
N GLY A 378 -15.44 0.97 -17.92
CA GLY A 378 -16.62 1.82 -18.05
C GLY A 378 -17.53 1.71 -16.84
N GLN A 379 -18.57 2.55 -16.80
CA GLN A 379 -19.57 2.56 -15.72
C GLN A 379 -20.65 1.51 -15.95
N ARG A 380 -20.97 0.76 -14.90
CA ARG A 380 -22.14 -0.11 -14.82
C ARG A 380 -22.77 0.00 -13.44
N ASN A 381 -24.04 0.39 -13.39
CA ASN A 381 -24.81 0.51 -12.13
C ASN A 381 -24.09 1.34 -11.06
N GLY A 382 -23.39 2.41 -11.48
CA GLY A 382 -22.63 3.29 -10.58
C GLY A 382 -21.24 2.80 -10.17
N HIS A 383 -20.81 1.63 -10.65
CA HIS A 383 -19.46 1.09 -10.41
C HIS A 383 -18.64 1.05 -11.70
N THR A 384 -17.36 1.41 -11.62
CA THR A 384 -16.41 1.22 -12.72
C THR A 384 -16.03 -0.25 -12.82
N ARG A 385 -16.06 -0.83 -14.03
CA ARG A 385 -15.71 -2.24 -14.30
C ARG A 385 -14.87 -2.38 -15.55
N ASN A 386 -14.16 -3.49 -15.70
CA ASN A 386 -13.49 -3.82 -16.96
C ASN A 386 -14.52 -4.33 -17.98
N PHE A 387 -14.45 -3.78 -19.20
CA PHE A 387 -15.37 -4.09 -20.29
C PHE A 387 -14.71 -4.91 -21.40
N TYR A 388 -13.39 -4.82 -21.53
CA TYR A 388 -12.64 -5.47 -22.59
C TYR A 388 -11.21 -5.75 -22.13
N ALA A 389 -10.66 -6.85 -22.63
CA ALA A 389 -9.23 -7.11 -22.57
C ALA A 389 -8.73 -7.74 -23.87
N ARG A 390 -7.51 -7.38 -24.29
CA ARG A 390 -6.78 -8.02 -25.37
C ARG A 390 -5.33 -8.26 -25.00
N ALA A 391 -4.94 -9.52 -24.91
CA ALA A 391 -3.56 -9.91 -24.69
C ALA A 391 -2.85 -10.14 -26.03
N THR A 392 -1.64 -9.60 -26.18
CA THR A 392 -0.79 -9.75 -27.39
C THR A 392 0.57 -10.33 -27.02
N THR A 393 1.09 -11.24 -27.85
CA THR A 393 2.36 -11.94 -27.62
C THR A 393 3.52 -11.35 -28.41
N ASN A 394 4.74 -11.73 -28.06
CA ASN A 394 5.95 -11.40 -28.82
C ASN A 394 5.95 -11.92 -30.27
N LYS A 395 5.04 -12.84 -30.62
CA LYS A 395 4.84 -13.36 -31.99
C LYS A 395 3.68 -12.68 -32.73
N ASN A 396 3.13 -11.59 -32.17
CA ASN A 396 1.97 -10.86 -32.68
C ASN A 396 0.67 -11.68 -32.74
N HIS A 397 0.58 -12.80 -32.02
CA HIS A 397 -0.70 -13.46 -31.78
C HIS A 397 -1.45 -12.74 -30.67
N TYR A 398 -2.77 -12.85 -30.66
CA TYR A 398 -3.59 -12.21 -29.64
C TYR A 398 -4.85 -13.01 -29.33
N VAL A 399 -5.41 -12.72 -28.15
CA VAL A 399 -6.77 -13.11 -27.76
C VAL A 399 -7.46 -11.91 -27.16
N GLU A 400 -8.75 -11.76 -27.42
CA GLU A 400 -9.55 -10.67 -26.90
C GLU A 400 -10.97 -11.14 -26.55
N ALA A 401 -11.61 -10.43 -25.63
CA ALA A 401 -13.03 -10.57 -25.36
C ALA A 401 -13.58 -9.30 -24.71
N GLY A 402 -14.91 -9.15 -24.76
CA GLY A 402 -15.60 -7.99 -24.23
C GLY A 402 -15.85 -6.92 -25.31
N THR A 403 -16.26 -5.73 -24.89
CA THR A 403 -16.55 -4.59 -25.77
C THR A 403 -15.68 -3.41 -25.39
N SER A 404 -14.89 -2.89 -26.33
CA SER A 404 -14.04 -1.72 -26.08
C SER A 404 -14.88 -0.49 -25.68
N THR A 405 -14.28 0.40 -24.89
CA THR A 405 -14.91 1.65 -24.43
C THR A 405 -14.00 2.83 -24.79
N LYS A 406 -14.40 4.05 -24.39
CA LYS A 406 -13.54 5.23 -24.56
C LYS A 406 -12.33 5.24 -23.62
N ASP A 407 -12.42 4.54 -22.50
CA ASP A 407 -11.41 4.56 -21.44
C ASP A 407 -10.62 3.26 -21.53
N CYS A 408 -9.47 3.30 -22.22
CA CYS A 408 -8.60 2.16 -22.45
C CYS A 408 -7.14 2.50 -22.14
N MET A 409 -6.38 1.50 -21.72
CA MET A 409 -4.92 1.59 -21.58
C MET A 409 -4.26 0.29 -22.03
N VAL A 410 -3.05 0.39 -22.59
CA VAL A 410 -2.21 -0.77 -22.92
C VAL A 410 -1.12 -0.93 -21.87
N ALA A 411 -1.23 -1.98 -21.08
CA ALA A 411 -0.20 -2.38 -20.12
C ALA A 411 0.91 -3.15 -20.84
N THR A 412 2.06 -2.54 -21.03
CA THR A 412 3.20 -3.14 -21.77
C THR A 412 4.25 -3.65 -20.79
N ALA A 413 4.63 -4.93 -20.92
CA ALA A 413 5.72 -5.50 -20.14
C ALA A 413 7.06 -4.83 -20.53
N PRO A 414 7.98 -4.59 -19.58
CA PRO A 414 9.32 -4.12 -19.90
C PRO A 414 10.04 -5.04 -20.89
N LYS A 415 11.04 -4.53 -21.62
CA LYS A 415 11.82 -5.33 -22.56
C LYS A 415 12.44 -6.55 -21.85
N GLY A 416 12.20 -7.74 -22.39
CA GLY A 416 12.67 -9.01 -21.82
C GLY A 416 11.77 -9.59 -20.72
N TYR A 417 10.64 -8.96 -20.42
CA TYR A 417 9.63 -9.45 -19.48
C TYR A 417 8.36 -9.88 -20.22
N GLY A 418 7.58 -10.74 -19.57
CA GLY A 418 6.26 -11.15 -20.04
C GLY A 418 5.25 -11.18 -18.90
N VAL A 419 3.96 -11.10 -19.25
CA VAL A 419 2.86 -11.26 -18.28
C VAL A 419 2.77 -12.72 -17.85
N VAL A 420 2.81 -12.95 -16.53
CA VAL A 420 2.80 -14.31 -15.95
C VAL A 420 1.71 -14.52 -14.89
N GLY A 421 0.98 -13.45 -14.57
CA GLY A 421 -0.12 -13.47 -13.61
C GLY A 421 -0.78 -12.10 -13.55
N THR A 422 -1.82 -12.01 -12.73
CA THR A 422 -2.66 -10.83 -12.57
C THR A 422 -2.87 -10.49 -11.11
N TYR A 423 -3.32 -9.27 -10.86
CA TYR A 423 -3.76 -8.82 -9.54
C TYR A 423 -4.82 -7.73 -9.72
N GLY A 424 -5.72 -7.56 -8.76
CA GLY A 424 -6.84 -6.63 -8.93
C GLY A 424 -8.07 -7.01 -8.12
N GLN A 425 -9.25 -6.68 -8.65
CA GLN A 425 -10.52 -6.98 -8.01
C GLN A 425 -11.50 -7.63 -8.97
N ASP A 426 -12.18 -8.66 -8.48
CA ASP A 426 -13.12 -9.43 -9.26
C ASP A 426 -14.42 -9.77 -8.50
N GLY A 427 -15.34 -10.42 -9.18
CA GLY A 427 -16.58 -10.92 -8.61
C GLY A 427 -17.33 -11.69 -9.68
N ASN A 428 -18.60 -11.34 -9.91
CA ASN A 428 -19.37 -11.93 -11.02
C ASN A 428 -18.81 -11.53 -12.41
N GLU A 429 -18.00 -10.47 -12.47
CA GLU A 429 -17.28 -9.97 -13.65
C GLU A 429 -15.93 -9.40 -13.18
N MET A 430 -15.08 -8.91 -14.08
CA MET A 430 -13.84 -8.22 -13.71
C MET A 430 -14.11 -6.75 -13.36
N ASP A 431 -13.72 -6.32 -12.16
CA ASP A 431 -13.89 -4.93 -11.71
C ASP A 431 -12.60 -4.11 -11.90
N GLN A 432 -11.44 -4.68 -11.56
CA GLN A 432 -10.13 -4.05 -11.68
C GLN A 432 -9.03 -5.05 -12.06
N LEU A 433 -8.10 -4.68 -12.94
CA LEU A 433 -7.01 -5.52 -13.42
C LEU A 433 -5.67 -4.79 -13.46
N GLY A 434 -4.64 -5.49 -12.99
CA GLY A 434 -3.23 -5.20 -13.19
C GLY A 434 -2.48 -6.50 -13.51
N PHE A 435 -1.28 -6.36 -14.04
CA PHE A 435 -0.48 -7.47 -14.58
C PHE A 435 0.87 -7.57 -13.88
N ILE A 436 1.31 -8.81 -13.65
CA ILE A 436 2.60 -9.15 -13.07
C ILE A 436 3.57 -9.53 -14.19
N TYR A 437 4.73 -8.89 -14.20
CA TYR A 437 5.78 -9.05 -15.19
C TYR A 437 6.98 -9.77 -14.59
N ILE A 438 7.44 -10.84 -15.26
CA ILE A 438 8.67 -11.56 -14.92
C ILE A 438 9.50 -11.80 -16.19
N GLN A 439 10.82 -11.76 -16.05
CA GLN A 439 11.78 -11.97 -17.13
C GLN A 439 11.57 -13.34 -17.83
N GLN A 440 11.65 -13.37 -19.17
CA GLN A 440 11.28 -14.52 -20.02
C GLN A 440 12.45 -15.23 -20.70
#